data_AF-A0A250IH40-F1
#
_entry.id   AF-A0A250IH40-F1
#
_cell.length_a   1.000
_cell.length_b   1.000
_cell.length_c   1.000
_cell.angle_alpha   90.00
_cell.angle_beta   90.00
_cell.angle_gamma   90.00
#
_symmetry.space_group_name_H-M   'P 1'
#
loop_
_entity.id
_entity.type
_entity.pdbx_description
1 polymer ?
#
loop_
_entity_poly.entity_id
_entity_poly.type
_entity_poly.pdbx_seq_one_letter_code
_entity_poly.pdbx_strand_id
1 'polypeptide(L)'
;MHSLLNMDFPRVRLTPSSTYSPLGTLVLTVSTLLSAGGCNPDALEPAPDEPAVSAEQSLRVANSLTTQALVLNAISTNPQAIPLLVGNGLVPLFAPTTGNAYLQQQLRDPDARQLMSYLVSCALPKGNNVTWMDPTTGLTNIWEGKLGLCPQWKSAAPTETCERWVSACLLARNNAQGRRVELSLRGEDPSRPTLFSLESATKPVPFDPNTDAPVPSYGTCASPGTSVSRDCGWKAEGIGRCVPGQVVRLGAGGRAPDQCGAGAALGAASGTRMMLRVCDDIFGCDHGEARELERSEGACATTSAAMTFTCPASGFFNVMSAPYDSTQTGAVAVGVETGTQASTRYPLSEAEAFFLREGAYYGNIFDPDALAVSVYVDREGKTRGKEQIVQGSVYRKMYSCQAAGWSGTAAYATHRLCAVPGMGSNCAATSLGLCVDPTDSRFPASRCQYDDGRLVKGDGDFEVCSDAGGNKWMEPITVFLHDACGVVPGAPPDVCRSRTVK
;
A
#
# COMPACT_ATOMS: atom_id res chain seq x y z
N MET A 1 22.25 -47.68 -17.60
CA MET A 1 23.05 -47.26 -16.43
C MET A 1 23.01 -45.75 -16.36
N HIS A 2 22.19 -45.17 -15.47
CA HIS A 2 22.43 -43.94 -14.71
C HIS A 2 21.22 -43.75 -13.77
N SER A 3 21.50 -43.81 -12.47
CA SER A 3 20.55 -43.84 -11.37
C SER A 3 19.95 -42.48 -11.05
N LEU A 4 18.67 -42.51 -10.68
CA LEU A 4 17.94 -41.48 -9.96
C LEU A 4 18.32 -41.54 -8.47
N LEU A 5 18.67 -40.40 -7.87
CA LEU A 5 18.84 -40.24 -6.42
C LEU A 5 17.57 -39.59 -5.85
N ASN A 6 16.79 -40.39 -5.10
CA ASN A 6 15.76 -39.92 -4.19
C ASN A 6 16.41 -39.42 -2.90
N MET A 7 16.00 -38.25 -2.41
CA MET A 7 16.32 -37.80 -1.05
C MET A 7 15.11 -38.05 -0.14
N ASP A 8 15.31 -38.95 0.83
CA ASP A 8 14.40 -39.26 1.93
C ASP A 8 14.49 -38.20 3.03
N PHE A 9 13.33 -37.73 3.52
CA PHE A 9 13.22 -36.95 4.76
C PHE A 9 12.79 -37.86 5.93
N PRO A 10 13.42 -37.77 7.12
CA PRO A 10 13.11 -38.64 8.24
C PRO A 10 11.80 -38.24 8.95
N ARG A 11 10.96 -39.24 9.22
CA ARG A 11 9.77 -39.17 10.08
C ARG A 11 10.19 -39.09 11.56
N VAL A 12 9.76 -38.04 12.26
CA VAL A 12 9.84 -37.95 13.72
C VAL A 12 8.70 -38.77 14.34
N ARG A 13 9.06 -39.74 15.19
CA ARG A 13 8.13 -40.55 16.00
C ARG A 13 7.74 -39.80 17.26
N LEU A 14 6.44 -39.69 17.52
CA LEU A 14 5.90 -39.28 18.82
C LEU A 14 5.66 -40.52 19.69
N THR A 15 6.20 -40.54 20.90
CA THR A 15 5.88 -41.50 21.96
C THR A 15 5.15 -40.81 23.11
N PRO A 16 4.18 -41.48 23.77
CA PRO A 16 3.36 -40.87 24.80
C PRO A 16 4.01 -41.00 26.18
N SER A 17 3.72 -40.06 27.07
CA SER A 17 3.94 -40.25 28.51
C SER A 17 2.85 -39.52 29.29
N SER A 18 2.16 -40.31 30.11
CA SER A 18 1.10 -39.94 31.01
C SER A 18 1.67 -39.58 32.38
N THR A 19 1.11 -38.58 33.07
CA THR A 19 0.41 -38.72 34.37
C THR A 19 0.48 -37.47 35.26
N TYR A 20 -0.60 -37.31 36.02
CA TYR A 20 -0.81 -36.57 37.27
C TYR A 20 -1.52 -35.19 37.24
N SER A 21 -2.80 -35.29 37.62
CA SER A 21 -3.72 -34.33 38.28
C SER A 21 -3.17 -33.85 39.66
N PRO A 22 -3.77 -32.87 40.40
CA PRO A 22 -5.22 -32.73 40.60
C PRO A 22 -5.83 -31.32 40.69
N LEU A 23 -7.16 -31.33 40.47
CA LEU A 23 -8.25 -30.53 40.99
C LEU A 23 -7.95 -29.25 41.81
N GLY A 24 -8.58 -28.15 41.37
CA GLY A 24 -8.96 -27.00 42.18
C GLY A 24 -10.28 -26.41 41.69
N THR A 25 -11.37 -26.76 42.37
CA THR A 25 -12.75 -26.28 42.16
C THR A 25 -12.89 -24.84 42.65
N LEU A 26 -13.52 -23.94 41.88
CA LEU A 26 -14.14 -22.74 42.47
C LEU A 26 -15.45 -22.37 41.76
N VAL A 27 -16.43 -22.11 42.62
CA VAL A 27 -17.87 -21.96 42.41
C VAL A 27 -18.20 -20.56 41.88
N LEU A 28 -19.06 -20.46 40.85
CA LEU A 28 -19.71 -19.21 40.45
C LEU A 28 -21.07 -19.09 41.16
N THR A 29 -21.20 -18.13 42.06
CA THR A 29 -22.48 -17.71 42.64
C THR A 29 -23.09 -16.56 41.84
N VAL A 30 -24.33 -16.76 41.39
CA VAL A 30 -25.21 -15.74 40.82
C VAL A 30 -25.85 -14.97 41.97
N SER A 31 -25.86 -13.64 41.92
CA SER A 31 -26.71 -12.82 42.78
C SER A 31 -27.17 -11.56 42.05
N THR A 32 -28.43 -11.59 41.64
CA THR A 32 -29.26 -10.46 41.23
C THR A 32 -29.78 -9.72 42.45
N LEU A 33 -29.66 -8.38 42.50
CA LEU A 33 -30.46 -7.52 43.37
C LEU A 33 -30.79 -6.21 42.64
N LEU A 34 -32.09 -5.96 42.46
CA LEU A 34 -32.68 -4.66 42.10
C LEU A 34 -32.82 -3.80 43.37
N SER A 35 -32.53 -2.50 43.30
CA SER A 35 -33.30 -1.45 44.00
C SER A 35 -33.10 -0.09 43.33
N ALA A 36 -34.16 0.71 43.30
CA ALA A 36 -34.26 2.03 42.67
C ALA A 36 -34.01 3.19 43.65
N GLY A 37 -33.68 4.37 43.11
CA GLY A 37 -34.02 5.68 43.69
C GLY A 37 -32.84 6.58 44.07
N GLY A 38 -32.72 7.73 43.38
CA GLY A 38 -31.94 8.88 43.85
C GLY A 38 -31.38 9.77 42.74
N CYS A 39 -32.08 10.86 42.41
CA CYS A 39 -31.55 11.97 41.61
C CYS A 39 -30.61 12.84 42.45
N ASN A 40 -29.44 13.19 41.91
CA ASN A 40 -28.80 14.47 42.21
C ASN A 40 -27.94 14.90 40.99
N PRO A 41 -27.99 16.17 40.54
CA PRO A 41 -27.17 16.64 39.43
C PRO A 41 -25.89 17.25 39.98
N ASP A 42 -24.76 16.53 39.85
CA ASP A 42 -23.44 17.13 40.04
C ASP A 42 -22.76 17.35 38.70
N ALA A 43 -22.09 18.49 38.63
CA ALA A 43 -21.54 19.12 37.44
C ALA A 43 -20.64 18.18 36.62
N LEU A 44 -20.95 18.04 35.34
CA LEU A 44 -20.03 17.50 34.34
C LEU A 44 -18.93 18.53 34.09
N GLU A 45 -17.73 18.27 34.59
CA GLU A 45 -16.51 18.90 34.13
C GLU A 45 -16.37 18.66 32.61
N PRO A 46 -16.02 19.69 31.81
CA PRO A 46 -15.75 19.47 30.39
C PRO A 46 -14.50 18.59 30.27
N ALA A 47 -14.65 17.44 29.60
CA ALA A 47 -13.54 16.59 29.23
C ALA A 47 -12.50 17.43 28.45
N PRO A 48 -11.19 17.22 28.70
CA PRO A 48 -10.16 17.93 27.97
C PRO A 48 -10.28 17.62 26.47
N ASP A 49 -10.21 18.66 25.66
CA ASP A 49 -10.14 18.58 24.20
C ASP A 49 -8.95 17.68 23.80
N GLU A 50 -9.24 16.42 23.49
CA GLU A 50 -8.35 15.55 22.73
C GLU A 50 -8.09 16.25 21.39
N PRO A 51 -6.82 16.57 21.04
CA PRO A 51 -6.54 17.13 19.74
C PRO A 51 -7.00 16.12 18.69
N ALA A 52 -7.96 16.53 17.87
CA ALA A 52 -8.36 15.81 16.68
C ALA A 52 -7.14 15.71 15.75
N VAL A 53 -6.34 14.66 15.93
CA VAL A 53 -5.46 14.18 14.88
C VAL A 53 -6.39 13.65 13.82
N SER A 54 -6.72 14.53 12.86
CA SER A 54 -7.20 14.11 11.56
C SER A 54 -6.24 13.02 11.10
N ALA A 55 -6.70 11.78 11.13
CA ALA A 55 -5.98 10.70 10.48
C ALA A 55 -6.01 11.07 8.99
N GLU A 56 -4.93 11.70 8.51
CA GLU A 56 -4.67 11.87 7.09
C GLU A 56 -4.87 10.48 6.47
N GLN A 57 -5.99 10.29 5.76
CA GLN A 57 -6.25 9.06 5.02
C GLN A 57 -5.44 9.15 3.75
N SER A 58 -4.14 8.88 3.87
CA SER A 58 -3.27 8.82 2.71
C SER A 58 -3.60 7.58 1.89
N LEU A 59 -3.84 7.77 0.60
CA LEU A 59 -4.08 6.68 -0.35
C LEU A 59 -2.78 6.14 -0.91
N ARG A 60 -1.81 5.95 -0.01
CA ARG A 60 -0.53 5.33 -0.32
C ARG A 60 -0.64 3.81 -0.16
N VAL A 61 -0.45 3.08 -1.25
CA VAL A 61 -0.69 1.64 -1.30
C VAL A 61 0.27 0.87 -2.19
N ALA A 62 0.55 -0.37 -1.78
CA ALA A 62 1.31 -1.32 -2.56
C ALA A 62 0.55 -1.86 -3.78
N ASN A 63 1.26 -2.09 -4.89
CA ASN A 63 0.70 -2.60 -6.14
C ASN A 63 1.04 -4.06 -6.50
N SER A 64 1.08 -4.99 -5.54
CA SER A 64 1.44 -6.40 -5.83
C SER A 64 0.32 -7.24 -6.49
N LEU A 65 -0.69 -6.64 -7.15
CA LEU A 65 -1.71 -7.41 -7.88
C LEU A 65 -1.15 -7.84 -9.23
N THR A 66 -0.88 -9.13 -9.42
CA THR A 66 -0.35 -9.61 -10.69
C THR A 66 -1.33 -9.33 -11.82
N THR A 67 -0.83 -8.97 -13.01
CA THR A 67 -1.73 -8.77 -14.17
C THR A 67 -2.46 -10.05 -14.52
N GLN A 68 -1.83 -11.21 -14.35
CA GLN A 68 -2.50 -12.50 -14.50
C GLN A 68 -3.68 -12.64 -13.52
N ALA A 69 -3.49 -12.31 -12.24
CA ALA A 69 -4.58 -12.39 -11.27
C ALA A 69 -5.67 -11.36 -11.51
N LEU A 70 -5.34 -10.20 -12.07
CA LEU A 70 -6.32 -9.23 -12.50
C LEU A 70 -7.11 -9.75 -13.71
N VAL A 71 -6.46 -10.22 -14.78
CA VAL A 71 -7.11 -10.43 -16.09
C VAL A 71 -7.52 -11.87 -16.40
N LEU A 72 -7.16 -12.85 -15.57
CA LEU A 72 -7.45 -14.27 -15.80
C LEU A 72 -7.83 -14.98 -14.49
N ASN A 73 -8.88 -14.49 -13.85
CA ASN A 73 -9.39 -15.04 -12.59
C ASN A 73 -10.89 -15.39 -12.65
N ALA A 74 -11.29 -16.33 -11.80
CA ALA A 74 -12.65 -16.88 -11.77
C ALA A 74 -13.76 -15.95 -11.21
N ILE A 75 -13.45 -14.69 -10.86
CA ILE A 75 -14.42 -13.71 -10.31
C ILE A 75 -14.67 -12.56 -11.29
N SER A 76 -13.68 -11.70 -11.55
CA SER A 76 -13.89 -10.52 -12.42
C SER A 76 -13.71 -10.82 -13.91
N THR A 77 -13.31 -12.03 -14.29
CA THR A 77 -13.38 -12.48 -15.69
C THR A 77 -14.34 -13.65 -15.88
N ASN A 78 -15.36 -13.70 -15.03
CA ASN A 78 -16.41 -14.69 -15.06
C ASN A 78 -17.77 -14.00 -15.29
N PRO A 79 -18.36 -14.11 -16.50
CA PRO A 79 -19.63 -13.47 -16.83
C PRO A 79 -20.80 -13.86 -15.90
N GLN A 80 -20.72 -15.02 -15.22
CA GLN A 80 -21.73 -15.43 -14.24
C GLN A 80 -21.44 -14.90 -12.83
N ALA A 81 -20.17 -14.76 -12.45
CA ALA A 81 -19.80 -14.25 -11.12
C ALA A 81 -20.01 -12.74 -11.00
N ILE A 82 -19.75 -11.98 -12.07
CA ILE A 82 -19.85 -10.51 -12.07
C ILE A 82 -21.23 -10.02 -11.61
N PRO A 83 -22.36 -10.44 -12.21
CA PRO A 83 -23.68 -9.97 -11.78
C PRO A 83 -24.01 -10.32 -10.32
N LEU A 84 -23.47 -11.44 -9.81
CA LEU A 84 -23.63 -11.80 -8.40
C LEU A 84 -22.83 -10.87 -7.48
N LEU A 85 -21.60 -10.55 -7.87
CA LEU A 85 -20.67 -9.70 -7.13
C LEU A 85 -21.17 -8.26 -7.01
N VAL A 86 -21.66 -7.67 -8.11
CA VAL A 86 -22.22 -6.31 -8.11
C VAL A 86 -23.70 -6.25 -7.74
N GLY A 87 -24.38 -7.39 -7.60
CA GLY A 87 -25.79 -7.45 -7.21
C GLY A 87 -26.04 -7.35 -5.70
N ASN A 88 -25.00 -7.47 -4.85
CA ASN A 88 -25.14 -7.60 -3.39
C ASN A 88 -23.94 -7.01 -2.64
N GLY A 89 -24.05 -6.93 -1.31
CA GLY A 89 -22.94 -6.58 -0.43
C GLY A 89 -21.89 -7.69 -0.30
N LEU A 90 -20.61 -7.33 -0.16
CA LEU A 90 -19.49 -8.26 -0.05
C LEU A 90 -19.59 -9.17 1.18
N VAL A 91 -19.99 -8.64 2.35
CA VAL A 91 -20.11 -9.44 3.58
C VAL A 91 -21.14 -10.57 3.45
N PRO A 92 -22.41 -10.32 3.04
CA PRO A 92 -23.37 -11.40 2.86
C PRO A 92 -22.98 -12.37 1.73
N LEU A 93 -22.31 -11.90 0.68
CA LEU A 93 -21.87 -12.77 -0.42
C LEU A 93 -20.80 -13.79 0.00
N PHE A 94 -19.87 -13.39 0.86
CA PHE A 94 -18.69 -14.22 1.19
C PHE A 94 -18.73 -14.82 2.60
N ALA A 95 -19.80 -14.60 3.36
CA ALA A 95 -20.00 -15.19 4.68
C ALA A 95 -19.69 -16.70 4.66
N PRO A 96 -18.88 -17.22 5.61
CA PRO A 96 -18.40 -18.62 5.59
C PRO A 96 -19.48 -19.69 5.46
N THR A 97 -20.66 -19.47 6.04
CA THR A 97 -21.74 -20.47 6.11
C THR A 97 -22.96 -20.13 5.25
N THR A 98 -23.21 -18.85 4.99
CA THR A 98 -24.42 -18.36 4.30
C THR A 98 -24.11 -17.64 2.99
N GLY A 99 -22.84 -17.58 2.61
CA GLY A 99 -22.39 -16.92 1.39
C GLY A 99 -22.90 -17.60 0.12
N ASN A 100 -22.75 -16.91 -1.01
CA ASN A 100 -23.14 -17.42 -2.31
C ASN A 100 -22.27 -18.61 -2.72
N ALA A 101 -22.86 -19.80 -2.81
CA ALA A 101 -22.15 -21.04 -3.10
C ALA A 101 -21.35 -21.01 -4.41
N TYR A 102 -21.87 -20.33 -5.45
CA TYR A 102 -21.19 -20.20 -6.73
C TYR A 102 -19.90 -19.37 -6.58
N LEU A 103 -19.98 -18.19 -5.96
CA LEU A 103 -18.81 -17.34 -5.72
C LEU A 103 -17.78 -18.04 -4.82
N GLN A 104 -18.22 -18.73 -3.76
CA GLN A 104 -17.35 -19.52 -2.89
C GLN A 104 -16.60 -20.60 -3.67
N GLN A 105 -17.25 -21.26 -4.65
CA GLN A 105 -16.58 -22.21 -5.53
C GLN A 105 -15.52 -21.55 -6.41
N GLN A 106 -15.78 -20.33 -6.92
CA GLN A 106 -14.81 -19.59 -7.73
C GLN A 106 -13.55 -19.23 -6.93
N LEU A 107 -13.65 -19.07 -5.60
CA LEU A 107 -12.50 -18.84 -4.73
C LEU A 107 -11.54 -20.03 -4.61
N ARG A 108 -11.81 -21.18 -5.25
CA ARG A 108 -10.78 -22.24 -5.43
C ARG A 108 -9.62 -21.74 -6.29
N ASP A 109 -9.88 -20.78 -7.19
CA ASP A 109 -8.85 -20.12 -7.97
C ASP A 109 -7.99 -19.18 -7.08
N PRO A 110 -6.66 -19.42 -6.96
CA PRO A 110 -5.78 -18.52 -6.21
C PRO A 110 -5.76 -17.08 -6.72
N ASP A 111 -5.92 -16.89 -8.03
CA ASP A 111 -5.91 -15.57 -8.66
C ASP A 111 -7.17 -14.77 -8.28
N ALA A 112 -8.32 -15.46 -8.18
CA ALA A 112 -9.55 -14.87 -7.66
C ALA A 112 -9.41 -14.42 -6.21
N ARG A 113 -8.72 -15.20 -5.37
CA ARG A 113 -8.44 -14.82 -3.97
C ARG A 113 -7.53 -13.60 -3.87
N GLN A 114 -6.52 -13.51 -4.74
CA GLN A 114 -5.64 -12.34 -4.81
C GLN A 114 -6.42 -11.09 -5.25
N LEU A 115 -7.21 -11.19 -6.33
CA LEU A 115 -8.08 -10.10 -6.76
C LEU A 115 -9.00 -9.64 -5.63
N MET A 116 -9.70 -10.56 -4.95
CA MET A 116 -10.65 -10.21 -3.89
C MET A 116 -9.98 -9.49 -2.72
N SER A 117 -8.76 -9.88 -2.34
CA SER A 117 -7.97 -9.13 -1.34
C SER A 117 -7.76 -7.67 -1.75
N TYR A 118 -7.42 -7.43 -3.02
CA TYR A 118 -7.24 -6.08 -3.56
C TYR A 118 -8.58 -5.33 -3.72
N LEU A 119 -9.65 -6.00 -4.14
CA LEU A 119 -10.98 -5.42 -4.28
C LEU A 119 -11.49 -4.92 -2.93
N VAL A 120 -11.43 -5.76 -1.89
CA VAL A 120 -11.83 -5.38 -0.53
C VAL A 120 -10.93 -4.26 0.00
N SER A 121 -9.62 -4.33 -0.26
CA SER A 121 -8.66 -3.28 0.12
C SER A 121 -8.95 -1.93 -0.54
N CYS A 122 -9.37 -1.91 -1.81
CA CYS A 122 -9.78 -0.69 -2.53
C CYS A 122 -11.16 -0.19 -2.06
N ALA A 123 -12.14 -1.09 -1.95
CA ALA A 123 -13.53 -0.73 -1.67
C ALA A 123 -13.74 -0.29 -0.22
N LEU A 124 -13.24 -1.04 0.75
CA LEU A 124 -13.56 -0.83 2.16
C LEU A 124 -12.47 -0.02 2.88
N PRO A 125 -12.83 0.85 3.84
CA PRO A 125 -11.84 1.61 4.60
C PRO A 125 -11.15 0.74 5.66
N LYS A 126 -10.00 1.20 6.16
CA LYS A 126 -9.28 0.54 7.26
C LYS A 126 -10.22 0.21 8.42
N GLY A 127 -10.02 -0.97 9.03
CA GLY A 127 -10.85 -1.48 10.13
C GLY A 127 -12.12 -2.21 9.66
N ASN A 128 -12.45 -2.16 8.37
CA ASN A 128 -13.49 -3.01 7.78
C ASN A 128 -12.87 -4.24 7.15
N ASN A 129 -13.60 -5.35 7.15
CA ASN A 129 -13.13 -6.60 6.59
C ASN A 129 -14.27 -7.43 6.02
N VAL A 130 -13.89 -8.43 5.22
CA VAL A 130 -14.77 -9.45 4.67
C VAL A 130 -14.18 -10.81 5.06
N THR A 131 -14.93 -11.54 5.88
CA THR A 131 -14.59 -12.90 6.27
C THR A 131 -15.09 -13.88 5.21
N TRP A 132 -14.25 -14.83 4.83
CA TRP A 132 -14.58 -15.85 3.83
C TRP A 132 -14.00 -17.20 4.24
N MET A 133 -14.52 -18.29 3.68
CA MET A 133 -14.02 -19.64 3.91
C MET A 133 -13.21 -20.10 2.72
N ASP A 134 -11.99 -20.57 2.96
CA ASP A 134 -11.18 -21.17 1.91
C ASP A 134 -11.77 -22.52 1.48
N PRO A 135 -12.27 -22.66 0.24
CA PRO A 135 -12.90 -23.89 -0.21
C PRO A 135 -11.90 -25.05 -0.37
N THR A 136 -10.60 -24.78 -0.29
CA THR A 136 -9.51 -25.75 -0.42
C THR A 136 -9.07 -26.27 0.94
N THR A 137 -8.94 -25.39 1.93
CA THR A 137 -8.43 -25.73 3.27
C THR A 137 -9.53 -25.84 4.33
N GLY A 138 -10.72 -25.29 4.07
CA GLY A 138 -11.80 -25.15 5.04
C GLY A 138 -11.55 -24.07 6.10
N LEU A 139 -10.42 -23.36 6.04
CA LEU A 139 -10.06 -22.35 7.02
C LEU A 139 -10.79 -21.04 6.75
N THR A 140 -11.22 -20.39 7.82
CA THR A 140 -11.76 -19.03 7.75
C THR A 140 -10.60 -18.05 7.58
N ASN A 141 -10.71 -17.19 6.57
CA ASN A 141 -9.74 -16.17 6.22
C ASN A 141 -10.42 -14.79 6.16
N ILE A 142 -9.60 -13.74 6.14
CA ILE A 142 -10.06 -12.35 6.21
C ILE A 142 -9.40 -11.55 5.08
N TRP A 143 -10.21 -10.79 4.34
CA TRP A 143 -9.71 -9.70 3.51
C TRP A 143 -9.93 -8.37 4.25
N GLU A 144 -8.91 -7.52 4.26
CA GLU A 144 -8.92 -6.25 4.99
C GLU A 144 -9.10 -5.05 4.05
N GLY A 145 -9.98 -4.13 4.45
CA GLY A 145 -10.14 -2.82 3.83
C GLY A 145 -8.94 -1.91 4.11
N LYS A 146 -8.66 -0.99 3.17
CA LYS A 146 -7.65 0.06 3.34
C LYS A 146 -8.17 1.43 2.89
N LEU A 147 -8.57 1.55 1.63
CA LEU A 147 -8.79 2.85 0.98
C LEU A 147 -10.19 3.42 1.15
N GLY A 148 -11.21 2.57 1.25
CA GLY A 148 -12.57 3.04 1.43
C GLY A 148 -13.15 3.79 0.24
N LEU A 149 -12.78 3.46 -0.99
CA LEU A 149 -13.33 4.11 -2.18
C LEU A 149 -14.82 3.81 -2.39
N CYS A 150 -15.30 2.67 -1.86
CA CYS A 150 -16.70 2.27 -1.90
C CYS A 150 -17.15 1.54 -0.62
N PRO A 151 -17.31 2.26 0.50
CA PRO A 151 -17.63 1.63 1.79
C PRO A 151 -18.99 0.93 1.80
N GLN A 152 -19.96 1.41 1.03
CA GLN A 152 -21.32 0.86 0.95
C GLN A 152 -21.35 -0.58 0.41
N TRP A 153 -20.37 -0.96 -0.41
CA TRP A 153 -20.30 -2.32 -0.97
C TRP A 153 -20.10 -3.38 0.12
N LYS A 154 -19.74 -3.00 1.35
CA LYS A 154 -19.71 -3.93 2.48
C LYS A 154 -21.04 -4.64 2.67
N SER A 155 -22.16 -3.91 2.59
CA SER A 155 -23.49 -4.38 2.99
C SER A 155 -24.55 -4.30 1.90
N ALA A 156 -24.34 -3.51 0.86
CA ALA A 156 -25.28 -3.34 -0.24
C ALA A 156 -24.59 -3.46 -1.60
N ALA A 157 -25.38 -3.58 -2.66
CA ALA A 157 -24.85 -3.49 -4.02
C ALA A 157 -24.13 -2.15 -4.24
N PRO A 158 -22.99 -2.13 -4.95
CA PRO A 158 -22.29 -0.92 -5.32
C PRO A 158 -23.13 -0.09 -6.31
N THR A 159 -22.84 1.21 -6.37
CA THR A 159 -23.30 2.06 -7.48
C THR A 159 -22.29 1.97 -8.62
N GLU A 160 -22.69 2.35 -9.84
CA GLU A 160 -21.77 2.38 -10.98
C GLU A 160 -20.54 3.26 -10.73
N THR A 161 -20.69 4.44 -10.12
CA THR A 161 -19.55 5.29 -9.71
C THR A 161 -18.61 4.56 -8.76
N CYS A 162 -19.14 3.80 -7.80
CA CYS A 162 -18.32 2.99 -6.91
C CYS A 162 -17.57 1.88 -7.66
N GLU A 163 -18.24 1.18 -8.57
CA GLU A 163 -17.61 0.16 -9.41
C GLU A 163 -16.43 0.73 -10.19
N ARG A 164 -16.59 1.95 -10.72
CA ARG A 164 -15.55 2.65 -11.49
C ARG A 164 -14.37 3.06 -10.62
N TRP A 165 -14.59 3.61 -9.43
CA TRP A 165 -13.51 3.90 -8.48
C TRP A 165 -12.72 2.66 -8.07
N VAL A 166 -13.42 1.56 -7.77
CA VAL A 166 -12.77 0.30 -7.41
C VAL A 166 -12.02 -0.28 -8.62
N SER A 167 -12.58 -0.19 -9.82
CA SER A 167 -11.92 -0.60 -11.07
C SER A 167 -10.64 0.20 -11.33
N ALA A 168 -10.69 1.52 -11.19
CA ALA A 168 -9.54 2.42 -11.31
C ALA A 168 -8.45 2.05 -10.29
N CYS A 169 -8.83 1.79 -9.04
CA CYS A 169 -7.88 1.38 -7.99
C CYS A 169 -7.23 0.02 -8.29
N LEU A 170 -8.01 -0.97 -8.73
CA LEU A 170 -7.48 -2.29 -9.10
C LEU A 170 -6.49 -2.19 -10.26
N LEU A 171 -6.80 -1.38 -11.27
CA LEU A 171 -5.90 -1.16 -12.39
C LEU A 171 -4.65 -0.36 -12.00
N ALA A 172 -4.80 0.69 -11.18
CA ALA A 172 -3.68 1.44 -10.62
C ALA A 172 -2.76 0.53 -9.82
N ARG A 173 -3.30 -0.47 -9.11
CA ARG A 173 -2.53 -1.45 -8.32
C ARG A 173 -2.09 -2.68 -9.10
N ASN A 174 -2.34 -2.75 -10.41
CA ASN A 174 -1.83 -3.79 -11.28
C ASN A 174 -0.29 -3.77 -11.29
N ASN A 175 0.37 -4.91 -11.38
CA ASN A 175 1.81 -5.02 -11.57
C ASN A 175 2.11 -6.35 -12.24
N ALA A 176 2.68 -6.33 -13.45
CA ALA A 176 2.89 -7.54 -14.24
C ALA A 176 3.70 -8.63 -13.50
N GLN A 177 4.61 -8.23 -12.60
CA GLN A 177 5.46 -9.17 -11.85
C GLN A 177 5.02 -9.38 -10.40
N GLY A 178 3.94 -8.72 -9.96
CA GLY A 178 3.49 -8.79 -8.58
C GLY A 178 4.51 -8.25 -7.57
N ARG A 179 5.48 -7.44 -8.01
CA ARG A 179 6.39 -6.78 -7.07
C ARG A 179 5.63 -5.76 -6.25
N ARG A 180 6.05 -5.60 -5.00
CA ARG A 180 5.56 -4.50 -4.18
C ARG A 180 6.24 -3.20 -4.54
N VAL A 181 5.47 -2.28 -5.07
CA VAL A 181 5.86 -0.88 -5.19
C VAL A 181 4.80 -0.07 -4.50
N GLU A 182 5.25 0.85 -3.65
CA GLU A 182 4.37 1.80 -3.02
C GLU A 182 3.95 2.86 -4.05
N LEU A 183 2.65 3.13 -4.15
CA LEU A 183 2.06 4.11 -5.05
C LEU A 183 1.40 5.22 -4.25
N SER A 184 1.52 6.46 -4.71
CA SER A 184 0.65 7.57 -4.31
C SER A 184 -0.51 7.65 -5.30
N LEU A 185 -1.73 7.35 -4.85
CA LEU A 185 -2.95 7.45 -5.65
C LEU A 185 -3.60 8.81 -5.43
N ARG A 186 -3.93 9.51 -6.52
CA ARG A 186 -4.53 10.87 -6.50
C ARG A 186 -5.75 10.94 -7.42
N GLY A 187 -6.70 11.81 -7.10
CA GLY A 187 -7.99 11.93 -7.78
C GLY A 187 -8.96 12.77 -6.96
N GLU A 188 -10.15 13.05 -7.50
CA GLU A 188 -11.17 13.81 -6.76
C GLU A 188 -12.49 13.06 -6.61
N ASP A 189 -13.03 13.03 -5.38
CA ASP A 189 -14.43 12.67 -5.13
C ASP A 189 -15.16 13.91 -4.60
N PRO A 190 -16.01 14.58 -5.41
CA PRO A 190 -16.76 15.75 -4.96
C PRO A 190 -17.64 15.51 -3.72
N SER A 191 -18.06 14.27 -3.48
CA SER A 191 -18.82 13.90 -2.28
C SER A 191 -17.93 13.74 -1.05
N ARG A 192 -16.62 13.53 -1.24
CA ARG A 192 -15.62 13.33 -0.18
C ARG A 192 -14.28 14.01 -0.56
N PRO A 193 -14.20 15.36 -0.49
CA PRO A 193 -13.04 16.10 -1.00
C PRO A 193 -11.69 15.78 -0.33
N THR A 194 -11.71 15.16 0.86
CA THR A 194 -10.49 14.77 1.59
C THR A 194 -10.06 13.33 1.33
N LEU A 195 -10.74 12.60 0.44
CA LEU A 195 -10.47 11.17 0.21
C LEU A 195 -9.05 10.92 -0.33
N PHE A 196 -8.57 11.82 -1.19
CA PHE A 196 -7.24 11.75 -1.82
C PHE A 196 -6.27 12.79 -1.24
N SER A 197 -6.48 13.23 0.01
CA SER A 197 -5.55 14.14 0.67
C SER A 197 -4.15 13.53 0.78
N LEU A 198 -3.14 14.34 0.44
CA LEU A 198 -1.73 13.95 0.51
C LEU A 198 -1.16 14.11 1.91
N GLU A 199 -0.27 13.21 2.31
CA GLU A 199 0.44 13.32 3.59
C GLU A 199 1.30 14.59 3.62
N SER A 200 1.16 15.37 4.70
CA SER A 200 2.06 16.51 4.95
C SER A 200 3.48 16.05 5.33
N ALA A 201 3.61 14.84 5.85
CA ALA A 201 4.88 14.18 6.13
C ALA A 201 4.80 12.66 5.84
N THR A 202 5.59 12.19 4.87
CA THR A 202 5.54 10.80 4.43
C THR A 202 6.38 9.88 5.31
N LYS A 203 5.75 8.81 5.79
CA LYS A 203 6.41 7.77 6.58
C LYS A 203 7.13 6.75 5.69
N PRO A 204 8.31 6.25 6.10
CA PRO A 204 9.00 5.20 5.38
C PRO A 204 8.14 3.94 5.13
N VAL A 205 8.43 3.25 4.03
CA VAL A 205 7.77 2.01 3.63
C VAL A 205 8.23 0.87 4.54
N PRO A 206 7.31 0.12 5.20
CA PRO A 206 7.65 -0.91 6.17
C PRO A 206 7.89 -2.30 5.57
N PHE A 207 8.28 -2.37 4.30
CA PHE A 207 8.49 -3.60 3.56
C PHE A 207 9.79 -3.52 2.78
N ASP A 208 10.48 -4.65 2.66
CA ASP A 208 11.71 -4.76 1.89
C ASP A 208 11.40 -4.68 0.37
N PRO A 209 12.10 -3.82 -0.38
CA PRO A 209 11.79 -3.56 -1.80
C PRO A 209 12.11 -4.74 -2.73
N ASN A 210 12.92 -5.70 -2.29
CA ASN A 210 13.36 -6.84 -3.11
C ASN A 210 12.54 -8.11 -2.84
N THR A 211 12.13 -8.30 -1.58
CA THR A 211 11.49 -9.54 -1.10
C THR A 211 10.01 -9.39 -0.78
N ASP A 212 9.48 -8.17 -0.66
CA ASP A 212 8.12 -7.88 -0.15
C ASP A 212 7.89 -8.40 1.29
N ALA A 213 8.95 -8.78 2.00
CA ALA A 213 8.84 -9.15 3.41
C ALA A 213 8.60 -7.89 4.25
N PRO A 214 7.74 -7.93 5.29
CA PRO A 214 7.71 -6.88 6.30
C PRO A 214 9.10 -6.70 6.90
N VAL A 215 9.56 -5.46 7.08
CA VAL A 215 10.85 -5.20 7.75
C VAL A 215 10.70 -5.51 9.24
N PRO A 216 11.42 -6.52 9.79
CA PRO A 216 11.37 -6.92 11.19
C PRO A 216 11.43 -5.77 12.19
N SER A 217 12.25 -4.76 11.93
CA SER A 217 12.38 -3.57 12.77
C SER A 217 11.05 -2.90 13.14
N TYR A 218 10.05 -2.90 12.26
CA TYR A 218 8.72 -2.34 12.56
C TYR A 218 7.80 -3.29 13.36
N GLY A 219 8.20 -4.55 13.54
CA GLY A 219 7.49 -5.52 14.35
C GLY A 219 7.63 -5.26 15.85
N THR A 220 6.72 -5.82 16.64
CA THR A 220 6.81 -5.76 18.10
C THR A 220 7.96 -6.62 18.62
N CYS A 221 8.68 -6.15 19.65
CA CYS A 221 9.72 -6.96 20.27
C CYS A 221 9.15 -8.17 21.00
N ALA A 222 9.69 -9.37 20.70
CA ALA A 222 9.32 -10.62 21.38
C ALA A 222 9.82 -10.67 22.83
N SER A 223 10.92 -9.97 23.13
CA SER A 223 11.49 -9.82 24.47
C SER A 223 11.96 -8.39 24.73
N PRO A 224 12.01 -7.95 25.99
CA PRO A 224 12.65 -6.69 26.37
C PRO A 224 14.10 -6.62 25.86
N GLY A 225 14.53 -5.46 25.40
CA GLY A 225 15.88 -5.27 24.87
C GLY A 225 16.31 -3.80 24.88
N THR A 226 17.60 -3.58 25.13
CA THR A 226 18.23 -2.27 25.31
C THR A 226 19.37 -2.03 24.31
N SER A 227 19.21 -2.46 23.05
CA SER A 227 20.24 -2.36 22.03
C SER A 227 19.79 -1.54 20.83
N VAL A 228 20.65 -0.65 20.34
CA VAL A 228 20.47 0.10 19.08
C VAL A 228 20.54 -0.78 17.83
N SER A 229 21.10 -1.97 17.96
CA SER A 229 21.19 -2.98 16.90
C SER A 229 19.99 -3.92 16.84
N ARG A 230 18.96 -3.74 17.68
CA ARG A 230 17.78 -4.62 17.64
C ARG A 230 16.93 -4.33 16.40
N ASP A 231 16.23 -5.34 15.91
CA ASP A 231 15.31 -5.22 14.76
C ASP A 231 13.86 -5.47 15.19
N CYS A 232 13.43 -4.70 16.19
CA CYS A 232 12.04 -4.67 16.65
C CYS A 232 11.74 -3.36 17.41
N GLY A 233 10.47 -2.98 17.42
CA GLY A 233 9.95 -1.84 18.18
C GLY A 233 10.31 -0.48 17.60
N TRP A 234 10.72 -0.43 16.34
CA TRP A 234 10.98 0.82 15.62
C TRP A 234 9.71 1.41 15.04
N LYS A 235 9.67 2.73 14.98
CA LYS A 235 8.62 3.53 14.37
C LYS A 235 9.17 4.23 13.12
N ALA A 236 8.33 4.31 12.11
CA ALA A 236 8.60 5.05 10.89
C ALA A 236 8.37 6.55 11.16
N GLU A 237 9.42 7.37 11.07
CA GLU A 237 9.31 8.81 11.35
C GLU A 237 9.02 9.60 10.07
N GLY A 238 9.97 9.63 9.13
CA GLY A 238 9.84 10.45 7.94
C GLY A 238 10.90 10.16 6.89
N ILE A 239 10.64 10.60 5.67
CA ILE A 239 11.56 10.56 4.53
C ILE A 239 12.21 11.94 4.37
N GLY A 240 13.49 11.96 4.02
CA GLY A 240 14.25 13.16 3.71
C GLY A 240 14.89 13.11 2.32
N ARG A 241 15.29 14.28 1.83
CA ARG A 241 16.03 14.45 0.59
C ARG A 241 17.33 15.20 0.83
N CYS A 242 18.37 14.78 0.14
CA CYS A 242 19.70 15.36 0.20
C CYS A 242 20.39 15.30 -1.18
N VAL A 243 21.47 16.07 -1.35
CA VAL A 243 22.33 15.97 -2.53
C VAL A 243 23.28 14.77 -2.36
N PRO A 244 23.32 13.81 -3.29
CA PRO A 244 24.21 12.64 -3.19
C PRO A 244 25.66 13.01 -2.85
N GLY A 245 26.25 12.30 -1.89
CA GLY A 245 27.62 12.54 -1.42
C GLY A 245 27.77 13.70 -0.42
N GLN A 246 26.73 14.49 -0.16
CA GLN A 246 26.79 15.54 0.85
C GLN A 246 26.75 14.96 2.28
N VAL A 247 27.39 15.64 3.23
CA VAL A 247 27.24 15.31 4.65
C VAL A 247 25.88 15.76 5.14
N VAL A 248 25.15 14.86 5.81
CA VAL A 248 23.86 15.13 6.45
C VAL A 248 24.01 14.95 7.95
N ARG A 249 23.47 15.91 8.71
CA ARG A 249 23.43 15.88 10.18
C ARG A 249 21.99 15.93 10.64
N LEU A 250 21.62 15.01 11.52
CA LEU A 250 20.29 14.98 12.13
C LEU A 250 20.33 14.48 13.57
N GLY A 251 19.28 14.76 14.33
CA GLY A 251 19.16 14.31 15.71
C GLY A 251 17.77 14.45 16.31
N ALA A 252 17.65 13.97 17.53
CA ALA A 252 16.49 14.08 18.40
C ALA A 252 16.91 14.62 19.78
N GLY A 253 17.36 15.87 19.79
CA GLY A 253 17.85 16.62 20.96
C GLY A 253 19.36 16.62 21.14
N GLY A 254 20.10 15.80 20.37
CA GLY A 254 21.56 15.71 20.43
C GLY A 254 22.27 16.70 19.49
N ARG A 255 23.56 16.95 19.73
CA ARG A 255 24.45 17.64 18.79
C ARG A 255 25.13 16.61 17.88
N ALA A 256 25.32 16.95 16.61
CA ALA A 256 25.97 16.05 15.66
C ALA A 256 27.39 15.65 16.15
N PRO A 257 27.83 14.38 15.99
CA PRO A 257 29.11 13.89 16.50
C PRO A 257 30.33 14.69 16.05
N ASP A 258 30.31 15.25 14.84
CA ASP A 258 31.37 16.08 14.28
C ASP A 258 31.26 17.58 14.63
N GLN A 259 30.28 17.96 15.46
CA GLN A 259 30.05 19.33 15.91
C GLN A 259 29.84 19.45 17.43
N CYS A 260 30.31 18.48 18.25
CA CYS A 260 30.04 18.45 19.69
C CYS A 260 30.38 19.74 20.47
N GLY A 261 31.40 20.49 20.04
CA GLY A 261 31.85 21.71 20.74
C GLY A 261 31.11 23.00 20.34
N ALA A 262 30.42 23.05 19.20
CA ALA A 262 29.89 24.31 18.65
C ALA A 262 28.56 24.18 17.87
N GLY A 263 28.18 22.98 17.42
CA GLY A 263 26.95 22.77 16.64
C GLY A 263 25.72 22.81 17.51
N ALA A 264 24.59 23.30 16.98
CA ALA A 264 23.33 23.33 17.71
C ALA A 264 22.79 21.91 17.97
N ALA A 265 21.95 21.78 19.00
CA ALA A 265 21.16 20.56 19.17
C ALA A 265 20.13 20.47 18.03
N LEU A 266 19.97 19.28 17.46
CA LEU A 266 19.06 19.02 16.35
C LEU A 266 17.86 18.24 16.87
N GLY A 267 16.65 18.76 16.65
CA GLY A 267 15.41 18.09 17.05
C GLY A 267 15.20 18.04 18.57
N ALA A 268 14.31 17.16 19.01
CA ALA A 268 14.00 16.90 20.42
C ALA A 268 13.56 15.46 20.64
N ALA A 269 13.66 14.97 21.87
CA ALA A 269 13.10 13.69 22.31
C ALA A 269 12.43 13.85 23.68
N SER A 270 11.40 13.06 23.96
CA SER A 270 10.68 13.09 25.23
C SER A 270 10.20 11.71 25.67
N GLY A 271 9.86 11.59 26.95
CA GLY A 271 9.36 10.36 27.58
C GLY A 271 10.45 9.39 28.03
N THR A 272 11.43 9.09 27.18
CA THR A 272 12.54 8.19 27.49
C THR A 272 13.78 8.50 26.65
N ARG A 273 14.90 7.83 26.90
CA ARG A 273 16.05 7.80 26.01
C ARG A 273 15.61 7.20 24.68
N MET A 274 15.71 7.98 23.61
CA MET A 274 15.38 7.55 22.25
C MET A 274 16.65 7.22 21.47
N MET A 275 16.50 6.37 20.47
CA MET A 275 17.52 6.04 19.49
C MET A 275 16.96 6.23 18.07
N LEU A 276 17.86 6.47 17.12
CA LEU A 276 17.57 6.75 15.72
C LEU A 276 18.34 5.78 14.83
N ARG A 277 17.74 5.43 13.69
CA ARG A 277 18.37 4.72 12.57
C ARG A 277 18.01 5.43 11.29
N VAL A 278 18.98 5.54 10.39
CA VAL A 278 18.80 6.12 9.06
C VAL A 278 19.04 5.05 8.02
N CYS A 279 18.12 4.95 7.08
CA CYS A 279 18.16 4.00 5.98
C CYS A 279 18.22 4.73 4.64
N ASP A 280 18.84 4.11 3.64
CA ASP A 280 18.82 4.56 2.25
C ASP A 280 17.40 4.51 1.69
N ASP A 281 17.09 5.46 0.81
CA ASP A 281 15.83 5.52 0.06
C ASP A 281 14.61 5.68 1.00
N ILE A 282 13.42 5.31 0.54
CA ILE A 282 12.15 5.45 1.26
C ILE A 282 11.79 4.21 2.11
N PHE A 283 12.61 3.17 2.09
CA PHE A 283 12.34 1.87 2.71
C PHE A 283 13.04 1.74 4.07
N GLY A 284 12.33 1.28 5.10
CA GLY A 284 12.97 0.98 6.38
C GLY A 284 13.99 -0.16 6.27
N CYS A 285 14.86 -0.27 7.26
CA CYS A 285 15.95 -1.25 7.26
C CYS A 285 16.18 -1.89 8.63
N ASP A 286 16.65 -3.13 8.59
CA ASP A 286 17.20 -3.85 9.72
C ASP A 286 18.68 -3.51 9.91
N HIS A 287 19.18 -3.87 11.09
CA HIS A 287 20.56 -3.67 11.45
C HIS A 287 21.50 -4.51 10.59
N GLY A 288 22.59 -3.91 10.13
CA GLY A 288 23.64 -4.56 9.37
C GLY A 288 23.28 -4.79 7.89
N GLU A 289 22.09 -4.36 7.46
CA GLU A 289 21.74 -4.36 6.04
C GLU A 289 22.53 -3.29 5.28
N ALA A 290 22.78 -3.53 4.00
CA ALA A 290 23.51 -2.59 3.14
C ALA A 290 22.82 -1.21 3.01
N ARG A 291 21.52 -1.14 3.29
CA ARG A 291 20.73 0.10 3.29
C ARG A 291 20.74 0.82 4.64
N GLU A 292 21.30 0.26 5.71
CA GLU A 292 21.52 1.00 6.96
C GLU A 292 22.66 2.01 6.75
N LEU A 293 22.34 3.30 6.78
CA LEU A 293 23.32 4.37 6.59
C LEU A 293 24.03 4.73 7.89
N GLU A 294 23.28 4.84 8.99
CA GLU A 294 23.83 5.17 10.31
C GLU A 294 22.80 4.89 11.42
N ARG A 295 23.28 4.74 12.66
CA ARG A 295 22.44 4.62 13.86
C ARG A 295 23.02 5.37 15.05
N SER A 296 22.16 5.81 15.96
CA SER A 296 22.60 6.54 17.16
C SER A 296 21.67 6.32 18.35
N GLU A 297 22.26 6.04 19.50
CA GLU A 297 21.59 5.99 20.82
C GLU A 297 22.04 7.12 21.75
N GLY A 298 22.84 8.05 21.24
CA GLY A 298 23.50 9.11 21.99
C GLY A 298 24.70 9.68 21.23
N ALA A 299 24.96 10.96 21.38
CA ALA A 299 26.12 11.64 20.80
C ALA A 299 26.74 12.63 21.79
N CYS A 300 28.02 12.98 21.58
CA CYS A 300 28.71 14.02 22.34
C CYS A 300 28.68 13.83 23.87
N ALA A 301 28.88 12.59 24.32
CA ALA A 301 28.79 12.19 25.73
C ALA A 301 27.41 12.45 26.39
N THR A 302 26.35 12.53 25.59
CA THR A 302 24.95 12.61 26.05
C THR A 302 24.18 11.36 25.60
N THR A 303 23.01 11.15 26.18
CA THR A 303 22.05 10.10 25.77
C THR A 303 21.11 10.55 24.66
N SER A 304 21.22 11.80 24.20
CA SER A 304 20.40 12.34 23.13
C SER A 304 20.95 11.91 21.77
N ALA A 305 20.15 11.19 21.00
CA ALA A 305 20.55 10.67 19.70
C ALA A 305 20.81 11.81 18.70
N ALA A 306 21.96 11.75 18.05
CA ALA A 306 22.31 12.55 16.89
C ALA A 306 23.39 11.83 16.08
N MET A 307 23.45 12.11 14.79
CA MET A 307 24.34 11.41 13.87
C MET A 307 24.74 12.27 12.67
N THR A 308 25.80 11.83 12.01
CA THR A 308 26.33 12.41 10.78
C THR A 308 26.56 11.27 9.78
N PHE A 309 25.97 11.37 8.59
CA PHE A 309 26.12 10.36 7.54
C PHE A 309 26.31 11.02 6.17
N THR A 310 26.70 10.22 5.17
CA THR A 310 26.83 10.69 3.79
C THR A 310 25.53 10.39 3.05
N CYS A 311 24.97 11.40 2.38
CA CYS A 311 23.78 11.24 1.56
C CYS A 311 23.99 10.15 0.49
N PRO A 312 23.08 9.17 0.41
CA PRO A 312 23.23 8.06 -0.51
C PRO A 312 23.07 8.49 -1.98
N ALA A 313 23.42 7.58 -2.89
CA ALA A 313 23.32 7.82 -4.33
C ALA A 313 21.88 8.06 -4.81
N SER A 314 20.89 7.49 -4.10
CA SER A 314 19.46 7.73 -4.34
C SER A 314 19.08 9.20 -4.14
N GLY A 315 19.81 9.94 -3.31
CA GLY A 315 19.45 11.29 -2.86
C GLY A 315 18.29 11.33 -1.85
N PHE A 316 17.83 10.17 -1.40
CA PHE A 316 16.77 10.02 -0.40
C PHE A 316 17.27 9.21 0.78
N PHE A 317 16.76 9.53 1.96
CA PHE A 317 16.99 8.75 3.17
C PHE A 317 15.69 8.71 3.97
N ASN A 318 15.58 7.78 4.89
CA ASN A 318 14.48 7.79 5.84
C ASN A 318 14.96 7.56 7.26
N VAL A 319 14.17 8.04 8.22
CA VAL A 319 14.50 7.98 9.65
C VAL A 319 13.51 7.08 10.36
N MET A 320 14.06 6.20 11.18
CA MET A 320 13.35 5.34 12.10
C MET A 320 13.73 5.72 13.53
N SER A 321 12.79 5.64 14.46
CA SER A 321 13.06 5.88 15.88
C SER A 321 12.56 4.74 16.76
N ALA A 322 13.15 4.61 17.94
CA ALA A 322 12.66 3.72 18.97
C ALA A 322 13.11 4.19 20.35
N PRO A 323 12.39 3.83 21.42
CA PRO A 323 12.92 3.87 22.78
C PRO A 323 14.20 3.02 22.90
N TYR A 324 15.23 3.46 23.62
CA TYR A 324 16.42 2.65 23.86
C TYR A 324 16.04 1.35 24.60
N ASP A 325 15.18 1.43 25.61
CA ASP A 325 14.54 0.28 26.26
C ASP A 325 13.20 -0.02 25.59
N SER A 326 13.07 -1.20 24.95
CA SER A 326 11.88 -1.58 24.19
C SER A 326 10.58 -1.70 25.02
N THR A 327 10.67 -1.66 26.35
CA THR A 327 9.49 -1.68 27.24
C THR A 327 8.91 -0.30 27.50
N GLN A 328 9.61 0.76 27.10
CA GLN A 328 9.24 2.14 27.39
C GLN A 328 8.54 2.79 26.18
N THR A 329 7.91 3.93 26.42
CA THR A 329 7.31 4.75 25.37
C THR A 329 7.98 6.12 25.34
N GLY A 330 8.28 6.58 24.14
CA GLY A 330 8.76 7.94 23.91
C GLY A 330 8.41 8.43 22.52
N ALA A 331 8.74 9.69 22.28
CA ALA A 331 8.53 10.38 21.02
C ALA A 331 9.78 11.15 20.64
N VAL A 332 9.96 11.33 19.34
CA VAL A 332 11.02 12.18 18.77
C VAL A 332 10.39 13.24 17.88
N ALA A 333 11.01 14.41 17.85
CA ALA A 333 10.87 15.38 16.79
C ALA A 333 12.24 15.48 16.12
N VAL A 334 12.41 14.78 15.00
CA VAL A 334 13.71 14.72 14.31
C VAL A 334 14.02 16.08 13.68
N GLY A 335 15.18 16.63 14.00
CA GLY A 335 15.70 17.85 13.38
C GLY A 335 16.85 17.54 12.43
N VAL A 336 16.89 18.25 11.30
CA VAL A 336 17.99 18.20 10.33
C VAL A 336 18.70 19.55 10.26
N GLU A 337 20.01 19.54 10.02
CA GLU A 337 20.75 20.78 9.77
C GLU A 337 20.40 21.33 8.38
N THR A 338 19.85 22.55 8.32
CA THR A 338 19.36 23.18 7.09
C THR A 338 20.29 24.26 6.52
N GLY A 339 21.35 24.65 7.25
CA GLY A 339 22.23 25.78 6.94
C GLY A 339 23.36 25.52 5.93
N THR A 340 23.40 24.37 5.25
CA THR A 340 24.43 24.05 4.25
C THR A 340 24.02 24.52 2.84
N GLN A 341 24.99 24.75 1.95
CA GLN A 341 24.78 25.29 0.58
C GLN A 341 23.81 24.49 -0.32
N ALA A 342 23.42 23.27 0.08
CA ALA A 342 22.57 22.36 -0.69
C ALA A 342 21.25 21.96 0.03
N SER A 343 20.96 22.57 1.19
CA SER A 343 19.76 22.42 2.04
C SER A 343 19.08 21.03 2.02
N THR A 344 19.42 20.17 2.97
CA THR A 344 18.66 18.94 3.29
C THR A 344 17.20 19.30 3.62
N ARG A 345 16.24 18.54 3.09
CA ARG A 345 14.82 18.68 3.43
C ARG A 345 14.31 17.46 4.17
N TYR A 346 13.59 17.68 5.27
CA TYR A 346 12.99 16.65 6.10
C TYR A 346 11.92 17.27 7.04
N PRO A 347 10.79 16.59 7.28
CA PRO A 347 10.29 15.46 6.48
C PRO A 347 9.81 15.96 5.10
N LEU A 348 9.78 15.07 4.12
CA LEU A 348 9.14 15.32 2.83
C LEU A 348 7.64 15.05 2.92
N SER A 349 6.86 15.85 2.20
CA SER A 349 5.45 15.55 1.90
C SER A 349 5.29 14.39 0.90
N GLU A 350 4.08 13.85 0.77
CA GLU A 350 3.80 12.77 -0.20
C GLU A 350 4.06 13.21 -1.63
N ALA A 351 3.73 14.47 -1.97
CA ALA A 351 4.03 15.04 -3.27
C ALA A 351 5.53 15.08 -3.58
N GLU A 352 6.37 15.30 -2.56
CA GLU A 352 7.82 15.37 -2.72
C GLU A 352 8.48 13.99 -2.72
N ALA A 353 7.93 13.02 -1.97
CA ALA A 353 8.41 11.64 -1.95
C ALA A 353 7.95 10.86 -3.20
N PHE A 354 6.74 11.11 -3.69
CA PHE A 354 6.15 10.50 -4.89
C PHE A 354 5.93 11.59 -5.96
N PHE A 355 7.00 11.93 -6.65
CA PHE A 355 7.05 13.08 -7.56
C PHE A 355 6.92 12.70 -9.05
N LEU A 356 7.01 11.41 -9.38
CA LEU A 356 6.93 10.96 -10.77
C LEU A 356 5.49 10.62 -11.15
N ARG A 357 4.83 11.53 -11.87
CA ARG A 357 3.50 11.25 -12.40
C ARG A 357 3.56 10.18 -13.49
N GLU A 358 2.88 9.07 -13.27
CA GLU A 358 2.82 7.94 -14.20
C GLU A 358 1.76 8.16 -15.28
N GLY A 359 0.52 8.38 -14.86
CA GLY A 359 -0.64 8.37 -15.75
C GLY A 359 -1.95 8.16 -15.00
N ALA A 360 -3.06 8.17 -15.73
CA ALA A 360 -4.40 7.91 -15.20
C ALA A 360 -4.89 6.52 -15.58
N TYR A 361 -5.66 5.91 -14.68
CA TYR A 361 -6.28 4.60 -14.81
C TYR A 361 -7.77 4.71 -14.49
N TYR A 362 -8.63 4.20 -15.38
CA TYR A 362 -10.08 4.35 -15.26
C TYR A 362 -10.84 3.29 -16.06
N GLY A 363 -12.14 3.16 -15.79
CA GLY A 363 -13.03 2.26 -16.53
C GLY A 363 -13.95 1.45 -15.61
N ASN A 364 -14.48 0.35 -16.14
CA ASN A 364 -15.23 -0.64 -15.38
C ASN A 364 -14.79 -2.07 -15.71
N ILE A 365 -14.32 -2.83 -14.71
CA ILE A 365 -14.02 -4.28 -14.84
C ILE A 365 -15.24 -5.18 -14.63
N PHE A 366 -16.35 -4.62 -14.15
CA PHE A 366 -17.55 -5.34 -13.72
C PHE A 366 -18.66 -5.33 -14.78
N ASP A 367 -18.33 -5.06 -16.05
CA ASP A 367 -19.27 -5.21 -17.17
C ASP A 367 -19.09 -6.60 -17.81
N PRO A 368 -20.05 -7.54 -17.60
CA PRO A 368 -19.93 -8.90 -18.11
C PRO A 368 -19.98 -8.99 -19.65
N ASP A 369 -20.57 -7.99 -20.32
CA ASP A 369 -20.67 -7.93 -21.78
C ASP A 369 -19.40 -7.34 -22.43
N ALA A 370 -18.53 -6.73 -21.63
CA ALA A 370 -17.28 -6.10 -22.05
C ALA A 370 -16.03 -6.95 -21.72
N LEU A 371 -16.18 -8.27 -21.62
CA LEU A 371 -15.09 -9.21 -21.37
C LEU A 371 -14.60 -9.92 -22.63
N ALA A 372 -13.28 -10.04 -22.78
CA ALA A 372 -12.68 -10.83 -23.86
C ALA A 372 -12.38 -12.29 -23.49
N VAL A 373 -12.49 -12.65 -22.21
CA VAL A 373 -12.22 -14.01 -21.70
C VAL A 373 -13.31 -14.45 -20.74
N SER A 374 -13.42 -15.76 -20.55
CA SER A 374 -14.23 -16.37 -19.50
C SER A 374 -13.38 -17.37 -18.71
N VAL A 375 -13.17 -17.09 -17.42
CA VAL A 375 -12.47 -17.96 -16.47
C VAL A 375 -13.44 -18.36 -15.38
N TYR A 376 -13.47 -19.65 -15.03
CA TYR A 376 -14.34 -20.18 -13.99
C TYR A 376 -13.77 -21.45 -13.38
N VAL A 377 -14.26 -21.81 -12.20
CA VAL A 377 -14.02 -23.08 -11.54
C VAL A 377 -15.21 -24.01 -11.82
N ASP A 378 -14.92 -25.16 -12.45
CA ASP A 378 -15.93 -26.18 -12.77
C ASP A 378 -16.38 -26.98 -11.52
N ARG A 379 -17.35 -27.88 -11.69
CA ARG A 379 -17.94 -28.66 -10.58
C ARG A 379 -16.94 -29.61 -9.96
N GLU A 380 -15.90 -30.00 -10.69
CA GLU A 380 -14.80 -30.83 -10.23
C GLU A 380 -13.75 -30.02 -9.45
N GLY A 381 -13.92 -28.69 -9.36
CA GLY A 381 -13.01 -27.79 -8.64
C GLY A 381 -11.80 -27.36 -9.45
N LYS A 382 -11.79 -27.60 -10.77
CA LYS A 382 -10.71 -27.22 -11.67
C LYS A 382 -10.99 -25.88 -12.35
N THR A 383 -10.00 -24.98 -12.32
CA THR A 383 -10.08 -23.71 -13.05
C THR A 383 -9.93 -23.92 -14.56
N ARG A 384 -10.78 -23.27 -15.34
CA ARG A 384 -10.85 -23.33 -16.81
C ARG A 384 -10.65 -21.94 -17.41
N GLY A 385 -10.08 -21.88 -18.61
CA GLY A 385 -9.94 -20.64 -19.38
C GLY A 385 -8.70 -19.81 -19.07
N LYS A 386 -7.79 -20.25 -18.19
CA LYS A 386 -6.54 -19.52 -17.91
C LYS A 386 -5.54 -19.52 -19.06
N GLU A 387 -5.69 -20.46 -19.99
CA GLU A 387 -4.87 -20.64 -21.17
C GLU A 387 -5.18 -19.66 -22.31
N GLN A 388 -6.22 -18.83 -22.17
CA GLN A 388 -6.65 -17.88 -23.20
C GLN A 388 -5.60 -16.78 -23.42
N ILE A 389 -5.35 -16.44 -24.68
CA ILE A 389 -4.50 -15.33 -25.10
C ILE A 389 -5.36 -14.35 -25.89
N VAL A 390 -5.56 -13.16 -25.33
CA VAL A 390 -6.27 -12.05 -25.96
C VAL A 390 -5.25 -11.02 -26.42
N GLN A 391 -5.31 -10.64 -27.68
CA GLN A 391 -4.57 -9.48 -28.19
C GLN A 391 -5.19 -8.19 -27.62
N GLY A 392 -4.39 -7.39 -26.92
CA GLY A 392 -4.83 -6.18 -26.22
C GLY A 392 -5.58 -6.45 -24.92
N SER A 393 -6.57 -5.59 -24.62
CA SER A 393 -7.26 -5.58 -23.33
C SER A 393 -8.28 -6.72 -23.16
N VAL A 394 -8.23 -7.38 -22.01
CA VAL A 394 -9.25 -8.33 -21.54
C VAL A 394 -10.52 -7.60 -21.12
N TYR A 395 -10.37 -6.50 -20.39
CA TYR A 395 -11.48 -5.61 -20.02
C TYR A 395 -11.65 -4.54 -21.08
N ARG A 396 -12.69 -4.65 -21.91
CA ARG A 396 -12.90 -3.75 -23.06
C ARG A 396 -13.33 -2.33 -22.67
N LYS A 397 -13.78 -2.15 -21.42
CA LYS A 397 -14.13 -0.87 -20.82
C LYS A 397 -13.14 -0.41 -19.74
N MET A 398 -11.88 -0.87 -19.82
CA MET A 398 -10.80 -0.34 -19.01
C MET A 398 -9.78 0.38 -19.87
N TYR A 399 -9.32 1.51 -19.37
CA TYR A 399 -8.46 2.43 -20.09
C TYR A 399 -7.34 2.95 -19.19
N SER A 400 -6.26 3.35 -19.84
CA SER A 400 -5.21 4.12 -19.20
C SER A 400 -4.63 5.12 -20.19
N CYS A 401 -3.94 6.10 -19.64
CA CYS A 401 -3.16 7.06 -20.40
C CYS A 401 -1.97 7.50 -19.55
N GLN A 402 -0.87 7.88 -20.21
CA GLN A 402 0.39 8.19 -19.54
C GLN A 402 0.58 9.71 -19.44
N ALA A 403 1.23 10.17 -18.38
CA ALA A 403 1.65 11.56 -18.28
C ALA A 403 2.64 11.92 -19.41
N ALA A 404 2.79 13.22 -19.71
CA ALA A 404 3.91 13.65 -20.56
C ALA A 404 5.26 13.41 -19.86
N GLY A 405 6.31 13.12 -20.65
CA GLY A 405 7.68 13.00 -20.14
C GLY A 405 8.28 11.59 -20.21
N TRP A 406 7.46 10.56 -20.42
CA TRP A 406 7.93 9.19 -20.63
C TRP A 406 8.48 9.02 -22.07
N SER A 407 9.73 8.59 -22.23
CA SER A 407 10.35 8.47 -23.56
C SER A 407 9.83 7.32 -24.41
N GLY A 408 9.14 6.36 -23.80
CA GLY A 408 8.61 5.15 -24.46
C GLY A 408 7.20 4.79 -23.98
N THR A 409 6.27 5.74 -23.99
CA THR A 409 4.90 5.60 -23.45
C THR A 409 4.20 4.30 -23.85
N ALA A 410 4.27 3.90 -25.12
CA ALA A 410 3.66 2.66 -25.60
C ALA A 410 4.32 1.41 -24.99
N ALA A 411 5.65 1.33 -25.02
CA ALA A 411 6.38 0.21 -24.43
C ALA A 411 6.16 0.14 -22.91
N TYR A 412 6.21 1.28 -22.23
CA TYR A 412 5.93 1.40 -20.81
C TYR A 412 4.53 0.88 -20.49
N ALA A 413 3.51 1.36 -21.20
CA ALA A 413 2.13 0.94 -21.02
C ALA A 413 1.96 -0.57 -21.20
N THR A 414 2.61 -1.17 -22.19
CA THR A 414 2.54 -2.61 -22.40
C THR A 414 3.15 -3.41 -21.26
N HIS A 415 4.32 -3.01 -20.75
CA HIS A 415 4.93 -3.63 -19.56
C HIS A 415 4.12 -3.40 -18.29
N ARG A 416 3.39 -2.29 -18.23
CA ARG A 416 2.58 -1.88 -17.09
C ARG A 416 1.22 -2.55 -17.01
N LEU A 417 0.62 -2.87 -18.16
CA LEU A 417 -0.78 -3.28 -18.28
C LEU A 417 -0.96 -4.74 -18.69
N CYS A 418 0.05 -5.39 -19.29
CA CYS A 418 -0.11 -6.69 -19.94
C CYS A 418 0.57 -7.83 -19.18
N ALA A 419 -0.12 -8.97 -19.10
CA ALA A 419 0.45 -10.19 -18.53
C ALA A 419 1.52 -10.81 -19.45
N VAL A 420 1.43 -10.55 -20.77
CA VAL A 420 2.45 -10.94 -21.75
C VAL A 420 2.93 -9.69 -22.51
N PRO A 421 3.82 -8.87 -21.91
CA PRO A 421 4.21 -7.58 -22.50
C PRO A 421 4.81 -7.71 -23.90
N GLY A 422 5.70 -8.68 -24.14
CA GLY A 422 6.35 -8.85 -25.44
C GLY A 422 5.40 -9.13 -26.61
N MET A 423 4.14 -9.52 -26.32
CA MET A 423 3.10 -9.76 -27.31
C MET A 423 1.97 -8.72 -27.29
N GLY A 424 1.97 -7.79 -26.32
CA GLY A 424 0.83 -6.89 -26.12
C GLY A 424 -0.48 -7.63 -25.81
N SER A 425 -0.38 -8.79 -25.15
CA SER A 425 -1.50 -9.69 -24.91
C SER A 425 -1.87 -9.76 -23.43
N ASN A 426 -3.15 -10.10 -23.18
CA ASN A 426 -3.74 -10.21 -21.86
C ASN A 426 -3.52 -8.92 -21.05
N CYS A 427 -3.84 -7.79 -21.66
CA CYS A 427 -3.75 -6.48 -21.02
C CYS A 427 -4.97 -6.22 -20.14
N ALA A 428 -4.78 -5.53 -19.02
CA ALA A 428 -5.87 -5.15 -18.14
C ALA A 428 -6.67 -3.95 -18.65
N ALA A 429 -6.07 -3.15 -19.53
CA ALA A 429 -6.68 -1.95 -20.09
C ALA A 429 -6.14 -1.63 -21.48
N THR A 430 -6.90 -0.86 -22.24
CA THR A 430 -6.42 -0.23 -23.48
C THR A 430 -5.67 1.06 -23.14
N SER A 431 -4.42 1.18 -23.58
CA SER A 431 -3.66 2.43 -23.46
C SER A 431 -4.07 3.42 -24.57
N LEU A 432 -4.49 4.62 -24.19
CA LEU A 432 -5.07 5.64 -25.08
C LEU A 432 -4.12 6.78 -25.45
N GLY A 433 -2.85 6.70 -25.02
CA GLY A 433 -1.83 7.72 -25.25
C GLY A 433 -1.65 8.64 -24.05
N LEU A 434 -1.53 9.95 -24.28
CA LEU A 434 -1.17 10.92 -23.24
C LEU A 434 -2.37 11.46 -22.47
N CYS A 435 -2.12 11.73 -21.19
CA CYS A 435 -2.92 12.55 -20.31
C CYS A 435 -2.08 13.75 -19.87
N VAL A 436 -2.53 14.94 -20.26
CA VAL A 436 -1.89 16.23 -20.03
C VAL A 436 -2.95 17.32 -20.02
N ASP A 437 -2.59 18.53 -19.62
CA ASP A 437 -3.46 19.69 -19.76
C ASP A 437 -3.91 19.85 -21.23
N PRO A 438 -5.23 19.75 -21.54
CA PRO A 438 -5.72 19.93 -22.91
C PRO A 438 -5.59 21.37 -23.41
N THR A 439 -5.30 22.34 -22.55
CA THR A 439 -5.00 23.72 -22.95
C THR A 439 -3.60 23.86 -23.53
N ASP A 440 -2.72 22.88 -23.31
CA ASP A 440 -1.43 22.82 -23.98
C ASP A 440 -1.61 22.40 -25.45
N SER A 441 -1.55 23.40 -26.33
CA SER A 441 -1.64 23.22 -27.79
C SER A 441 -0.64 22.21 -28.39
N ARG A 442 0.43 21.84 -27.66
CA ARG A 442 1.37 20.78 -28.07
C ARG A 442 0.75 19.39 -28.00
N PHE A 443 -0.33 19.21 -27.25
CA PHE A 443 -0.96 17.93 -27.00
C PHE A 443 -2.49 17.95 -27.26
N PRO A 444 -2.92 18.24 -28.50
CA PRO A 444 -4.34 18.38 -28.85
C PRO A 444 -5.15 17.07 -28.71
N ALA A 445 -4.48 15.95 -28.46
CA ALA A 445 -5.07 14.63 -28.30
C ALA A 445 -5.01 14.12 -26.84
N SER A 446 -4.89 15.02 -25.85
CA SER A 446 -4.97 14.65 -24.44
C SER A 446 -6.28 13.94 -24.13
N ARG A 447 -6.21 12.91 -23.28
CA ARG A 447 -7.40 12.14 -22.88
C ARG A 447 -8.12 12.72 -21.68
N CYS A 448 -7.48 13.49 -20.81
CA CYS A 448 -8.14 14.08 -19.64
C CYS A 448 -8.38 15.58 -19.81
N GLN A 449 -9.45 16.06 -19.18
CA GLN A 449 -9.85 17.46 -19.30
C GLN A 449 -9.08 18.39 -18.37
N TYR A 450 -8.59 17.86 -17.24
CA TYR A 450 -7.81 18.64 -16.27
C TYR A 450 -6.51 17.94 -15.94
N ASP A 451 -5.52 18.76 -15.59
CA ASP A 451 -4.16 18.40 -15.21
C ASP A 451 -3.85 19.19 -13.93
N ASP A 452 -4.21 18.58 -12.79
CA ASP A 452 -4.56 19.19 -11.49
C ASP A 452 -6.03 19.61 -11.40
N GLY A 453 -6.82 18.78 -10.71
CA GLY A 453 -8.22 19.00 -10.40
C GLY A 453 -8.47 20.26 -9.57
N ARG A 454 -9.75 20.57 -9.35
CA ARG A 454 -10.17 21.84 -8.73
C ARG A 454 -10.47 21.75 -7.25
N LEU A 455 -10.70 20.54 -6.75
CA LEU A 455 -11.01 20.22 -5.36
C LEU A 455 -9.74 20.08 -4.54
N VAL A 456 -8.69 19.42 -5.06
CA VAL A 456 -7.41 19.21 -4.37
C VAL A 456 -6.25 19.82 -5.18
N LYS A 457 -6.18 21.15 -5.21
CA LYS A 457 -5.13 21.85 -5.96
C LYS A 457 -3.72 21.47 -5.53
N GLY A 458 -2.83 21.26 -6.50
CA GLY A 458 -1.42 20.97 -6.33
C GLY A 458 -1.10 19.49 -6.11
N ASP A 459 -2.10 18.61 -6.15
CA ASP A 459 -1.89 17.16 -6.11
C ASP A 459 -1.58 16.60 -7.50
N GLY A 460 -1.90 17.34 -8.56
CA GLY A 460 -1.60 16.97 -9.91
C GLY A 460 -2.29 15.69 -10.34
N ASP A 461 -3.51 15.43 -9.92
CA ASP A 461 -4.32 14.39 -10.54
C ASP A 461 -4.80 14.78 -11.96
N PHE A 462 -5.23 13.78 -12.73
CA PHE A 462 -5.92 13.95 -13.99
C PHE A 462 -7.39 13.69 -13.79
N GLU A 463 -8.24 14.59 -14.29
CA GLU A 463 -9.68 14.51 -14.09
C GLU A 463 -10.45 14.52 -15.41
N VAL A 464 -11.62 13.86 -15.40
CA VAL A 464 -12.55 13.77 -16.54
C VAL A 464 -11.85 13.23 -17.80
N CYS A 465 -11.50 11.94 -17.76
CA CYS A 465 -10.75 11.28 -18.83
C CYS A 465 -11.67 10.64 -19.87
N SER A 466 -11.25 10.61 -21.12
CA SER A 466 -12.08 10.18 -22.26
C SER A 466 -11.60 8.86 -22.85
N ASP A 467 -12.52 7.94 -23.09
CA ASP A 467 -12.20 6.69 -23.79
C ASP A 467 -11.93 6.88 -25.29
N ALA A 468 -11.66 5.79 -26.01
CA ALA A 468 -11.44 5.82 -27.46
C ALA A 468 -12.65 6.34 -28.27
N GLY A 469 -13.87 6.19 -27.74
CA GLY A 469 -15.10 6.68 -28.34
C GLY A 469 -15.45 8.13 -27.94
N GLY A 470 -14.67 8.74 -27.06
CA GLY A 470 -14.92 10.09 -26.54
C GLY A 470 -15.88 10.16 -25.36
N ASN A 471 -16.29 9.02 -24.77
CA ASN A 471 -17.11 9.06 -23.55
C ASN A 471 -16.23 9.48 -22.37
N LYS A 472 -16.78 10.34 -21.51
CA LYS A 472 -16.10 10.86 -20.34
C LYS A 472 -16.28 9.96 -19.12
N TRP A 473 -15.20 9.76 -18.40
CA TRP A 473 -15.08 9.00 -17.16
C TRP A 473 -14.68 9.97 -16.05
N MET A 474 -15.47 10.00 -14.98
CA MET A 474 -15.32 10.96 -13.88
C MET A 474 -14.52 10.39 -12.71
N GLU A 475 -14.18 9.10 -12.77
CA GLU A 475 -13.49 8.37 -11.71
C GLU A 475 -12.06 7.91 -12.09
N PRO A 476 -11.21 8.75 -12.73
CA PRO A 476 -9.82 8.40 -12.92
C PRO A 476 -9.03 8.41 -11.61
N ILE A 477 -8.09 7.49 -11.49
CA ILE A 477 -7.05 7.56 -10.46
C ILE A 477 -5.71 7.80 -11.16
N THR A 478 -5.03 8.85 -10.72
CA THR A 478 -3.69 9.19 -11.15
C THR A 478 -2.67 8.55 -10.23
N VAL A 479 -1.67 7.88 -10.80
CA VAL A 479 -0.60 7.23 -10.03
C VAL A 479 0.65 8.09 -10.06
N PHE A 480 1.24 8.28 -8.88
CA PHE A 480 2.56 8.85 -8.69
C PHE A 480 3.52 7.82 -8.10
N LEU A 481 4.74 7.80 -8.63
CA LEU A 481 5.80 6.87 -8.28
C LEU A 481 6.94 7.59 -7.58
N HIS A 482 7.65 6.84 -6.72
CA HIS A 482 8.94 7.26 -6.18
C HIS A 482 10.06 6.98 -7.20
N ASP A 483 10.07 5.77 -7.77
CA ASP A 483 11.02 5.32 -8.78
C ASP A 483 10.31 4.98 -10.10
N ALA A 484 10.87 5.45 -11.22
CA ALA A 484 10.26 5.33 -12.54
C ALA A 484 10.18 3.89 -13.04
N CYS A 485 11.16 3.07 -12.66
CA CYS A 485 11.28 1.69 -13.14
C CYS A 485 10.68 0.67 -12.17
N GLY A 486 10.35 1.07 -10.94
CA GLY A 486 9.89 0.19 -9.88
C GLY A 486 8.69 -0.69 -10.27
N VAL A 487 7.74 -0.15 -11.03
CA VAL A 487 6.49 -0.84 -11.43
C VAL A 487 6.57 -1.60 -12.75
N VAL A 488 7.70 -1.51 -13.45
CA VAL A 488 7.99 -2.31 -14.66
C VAL A 488 9.33 -3.05 -14.50
N PRO A 489 9.50 -3.83 -13.41
CA PRO A 489 10.74 -4.53 -13.14
C PRO A 489 11.11 -5.43 -14.32
N GLY A 490 12.39 -5.50 -14.68
CA GLY A 490 12.86 -6.31 -15.82
C GLY A 490 12.54 -5.76 -17.22
N ALA A 491 11.81 -4.64 -17.34
CA ALA A 491 11.79 -3.90 -18.59
C ALA A 491 13.19 -3.29 -18.87
N PRO A 492 13.60 -3.13 -20.14
CA PRO A 492 14.80 -2.40 -20.48
C PRO A 492 14.79 -0.99 -19.84
N PRO A 493 15.92 -0.49 -19.27
CA PRO A 493 15.93 0.78 -18.54
C PRO A 493 15.47 2.01 -19.34
N ASP A 494 15.53 1.94 -20.67
CA ASP A 494 15.04 2.98 -21.58
C ASP A 494 13.50 3.06 -21.65
N VAL A 495 12.79 1.98 -21.29
CA VAL A 495 11.31 1.94 -21.25
C VAL A 495 10.75 2.82 -20.14
N CYS A 496 11.43 2.86 -18.99
CA CYS A 496 11.03 3.61 -17.81
C CYS A 496 11.77 4.95 -17.65
N ARG A 497 12.43 5.44 -18.71
CA ARG A 497 13.01 6.80 -18.69
C ARG A 497 11.87 7.83 -18.69
N SER A 498 11.73 8.51 -17.57
CA SER A 498 10.88 9.68 -17.42
C SER A 498 11.74 10.93 -17.30
N ARG A 499 11.37 11.98 -18.03
CA ARG A 499 11.83 13.35 -17.75
C ARG A 499 10.76 13.99 -16.88
N THR A 500 11.14 14.56 -15.75
CA THR A 500 10.28 15.50 -15.05
C THR A 500 10.05 16.68 -15.98
N VAL A 501 8.88 16.74 -16.62
CA VAL A 501 8.45 17.91 -17.38
C VAL A 501 8.15 18.97 -16.32
N LYS A 502 8.98 20.01 -16.27
CA LYS A 502 8.74 21.17 -15.41
C LYS A 502 7.65 22.05 -15.97
#